data_AF-A0A9E3IAM4-F1
#
_entry.id   AF-A0A9E3IAM4-F1
#
_cell.length_a   1.000
_cell.length_b   1.000
_cell.length_c   1.000
_cell.angle_alpha   90.00
_cell.angle_beta   90.00
_cell.angle_gamma   90.00
#
_symmetry.space_group_name_H-M   'P 1'
#
loop_
_entity.id
_entity.type
_entity.pdbx_description
1 polymer ?
#
loop_
_entity_poly.entity_id
_entity_poly.type
_entity_poly.pdbx_seq_one_letter_code
_entity_poly.pdbx_strand_id
1 'polypeptide(L)'
;MKPEFKQYLNKIGATQPIQERVEHFWHLCSRLAFQPLMDIFIDEYPNQDKTRVYDGLMFYSRYYTFAIPYFLTSEDITILAHYNLQDEIRITVKNFDFRKTNKDSLMNVELSYEKQTTGSYKASQENCIHLVKILRRYVKPYLYKT
;
A
#
# COMPACT_ATOMS: atom_id res chain seq x y z
N MET A 1 7.59 -15.16 -5.30
CA MET A 1 7.02 -13.81 -5.58
C MET A 1 7.30 -13.35 -7.01
N LYS A 2 6.44 -12.50 -7.59
CA LYS A 2 6.61 -11.98 -8.95
C LYS A 2 7.85 -11.05 -9.10
N PRO A 3 8.55 -11.04 -10.26
CA PRO A 3 9.74 -10.20 -10.46
C PRO A 3 9.49 -8.70 -10.24
N GLU A 4 8.35 -8.18 -10.71
CA GLU A 4 7.99 -6.76 -10.56
C GLU A 4 7.82 -6.34 -9.09
N PHE A 5 7.41 -7.26 -8.21
CA PHE A 5 7.30 -6.98 -6.78
C PHE A 5 8.69 -6.90 -6.15
N LYS A 6 9.62 -7.80 -6.53
CA LYS A 6 11.02 -7.72 -6.10
C LYS A 6 11.68 -6.42 -6.54
N GLN A 7 11.44 -5.98 -7.78
CA GLN A 7 11.92 -4.70 -8.29
C GLN A 7 11.37 -3.51 -7.48
N TYR A 8 10.07 -3.52 -7.17
CA TYR A 8 9.46 -2.52 -6.30
C TYR A 8 10.11 -2.47 -4.91
N LEU A 9 10.28 -3.62 -4.25
CA LEU A 9 10.89 -3.71 -2.92
C LEU A 9 12.33 -3.18 -2.92
N ASN A 10 13.12 -3.53 -3.93
CA ASN A 10 14.47 -3.01 -4.10
C ASN A 10 14.45 -1.48 -4.29
N LYS A 11 13.50 -0.96 -5.07
CA LYS A 11 13.38 0.49 -5.34
C LYS A 11 13.10 1.30 -4.07
N ILE A 12 12.30 0.76 -3.14
CA ILE A 12 11.99 1.44 -1.86
C ILE A 12 13.05 1.16 -0.78
N GLY A 13 14.09 0.39 -1.10
CA GLY A 13 15.17 0.07 -0.17
C GLY A 13 14.81 -0.99 0.88
N ALA A 14 13.85 -1.87 0.60
CA ALA A 14 13.49 -2.95 1.51
C ALA A 14 14.65 -3.95 1.66
N THR A 15 15.05 -4.22 2.89
CA THR A 15 16.13 -5.18 3.21
C THR A 15 15.70 -6.61 2.96
N GLN A 16 16.65 -7.54 2.87
CA GLN A 16 16.36 -8.96 2.65
C GLN A 16 15.33 -9.55 3.64
N PRO A 17 15.41 -9.32 4.97
CA PRO A 17 14.40 -9.84 5.90
C PRO A 17 12.98 -9.34 5.59
N ILE A 18 12.85 -8.09 5.14
CA ILE A 18 11.55 -7.53 4.74
C ILE A 18 11.06 -8.21 3.46
N GLN A 19 11.95 -8.41 2.48
CA GLN A 19 11.59 -9.09 1.23
C GLN A 19 11.15 -10.54 1.48
N GLU A 20 11.83 -11.26 2.37
CA GLU A 20 11.45 -12.62 2.78
C GLU A 20 10.10 -12.64 3.47
N ARG A 21 9.83 -11.66 4.37
CA ARG A 21 8.54 -11.52 5.03
C ARG A 21 7.41 -11.22 4.04
N VAL A 22 7.67 -10.35 3.06
CA VAL A 22 6.71 -10.06 1.98
C VAL A 22 6.48 -11.29 1.10
N GLU A 23 7.53 -12.04 0.77
CA GLU A 23 7.42 -13.26 -0.04
C GLU A 23 6.61 -14.34 0.69
N HIS A 24 6.77 -14.47 2.01
CA HIS A 24 5.93 -15.31 2.85
C HIS A 24 4.44 -14.98 2.71
N PHE A 25 4.04 -13.71 2.93
CA PHE A 25 2.64 -13.31 2.77
C PHE A 25 2.16 -13.38 1.33
N TRP A 26 3.03 -13.14 0.36
CA TRP A 26 2.68 -13.32 -1.05
C TRP A 26 2.28 -14.77 -1.33
N HIS A 27 3.01 -15.75 -0.79
CA HIS A 27 2.65 -17.16 -0.92
C HIS A 27 1.30 -17.49 -0.25
N LEU A 28 1.06 -16.97 0.96
CA LEU A 28 -0.22 -17.15 1.65
C LEU A 28 -1.38 -16.54 0.87
N CYS A 29 -1.28 -15.25 0.53
CA CYS A 29 -2.32 -14.52 -0.18
C CYS A 29 -2.56 -15.11 -1.58
N SER A 30 -1.53 -15.56 -2.29
CA SER A 30 -1.68 -16.17 -3.62
C SER A 30 -2.44 -17.50 -3.58
N ARG A 31 -2.42 -18.22 -2.45
CA ARG A 31 -3.22 -19.44 -2.26
C ARG A 31 -4.66 -19.15 -1.89
N LEU A 32 -4.90 -18.04 -1.19
CA LEU A 32 -6.25 -17.60 -0.79
C LEU A 32 -6.97 -16.85 -1.92
N ALA A 33 -6.23 -16.20 -2.81
CA ALA A 33 -6.81 -15.31 -3.80
C ALA A 33 -7.53 -16.08 -4.91
N PHE A 34 -8.80 -15.73 -5.14
CA PHE A 34 -9.59 -16.20 -6.28
C PHE A 34 -9.09 -15.66 -7.63
N GLN A 35 -8.15 -14.71 -7.60
CA GLN A 35 -7.58 -14.03 -8.76
C GLN A 35 -6.10 -13.74 -8.54
N PRO A 36 -5.31 -13.58 -9.61
CA PRO A 36 -3.90 -13.23 -9.48
C PRO A 36 -3.70 -11.92 -8.70
N LEU A 37 -2.74 -11.91 -7.78
CA LEU A 37 -2.25 -10.69 -7.15
C LEU A 37 -1.52 -9.86 -8.21
N MET A 38 -2.06 -8.70 -8.52
CA MET A 38 -1.65 -7.81 -9.61
C MET A 38 -0.63 -6.76 -9.16
N ASP A 39 -0.76 -6.23 -7.96
CA ASP A 39 0.14 -5.23 -7.39
C ASP A 39 0.41 -5.49 -5.90
N ILE A 40 1.41 -4.80 -5.37
CA ILE A 40 1.81 -4.78 -3.96
C ILE A 40 1.99 -3.33 -3.53
N PHE A 41 1.75 -3.01 -2.26
CA PHE A 41 2.16 -1.77 -1.63
C PHE A 41 2.64 -2.04 -0.21
N ILE A 42 3.60 -1.26 0.27
CA ILE A 42 4.03 -1.26 1.66
C ILE A 42 3.76 0.13 2.22
N ASP A 43 2.95 0.18 3.26
CA ASP A 43 2.76 1.37 4.08
C ASP A 43 4.02 1.60 4.91
N GLU A 44 4.65 2.74 4.71
CA GLU A 44 5.88 3.08 5.41
C GLU A 44 6.08 4.59 5.56
N TYR A 45 6.87 4.95 6.56
CA TYR A 45 7.23 6.34 6.85
C TYR A 45 8.57 6.42 7.58
N PRO A 46 9.32 7.53 7.44
CA PRO A 46 10.47 7.79 8.29
C PRO A 46 10.02 8.20 9.70
N ASN A 47 10.62 7.62 10.73
CA ASN A 47 10.44 8.06 12.11
C ASN A 47 11.29 9.32 12.42
N GLN A 48 11.32 9.72 13.70
CA GLN A 48 12.09 10.88 14.17
C GLN A 48 13.60 10.76 13.89
N ASP A 49 14.13 9.53 13.94
CA ASP A 49 15.54 9.21 13.65
C ASP A 49 15.81 9.03 12.15
N LYS A 50 14.81 9.32 11.30
CA LYS A 50 14.84 9.11 9.85
C LYS A 50 15.03 7.66 9.42
N THR A 51 14.83 6.70 10.32
CA THR A 51 14.78 5.29 9.96
C THR A 51 13.39 4.95 9.44
N ARG A 52 13.33 4.02 8.49
CA ARG A 52 12.08 3.64 7.84
C ARG A 52 11.30 2.67 8.72
N VAL A 53 10.07 3.03 9.04
CA VAL A 53 9.08 2.18 9.71
C VAL A 53 8.15 1.60 8.66
N TYR A 54 7.90 0.30 8.74
CA TYR A 54 7.01 -0.42 7.85
C TYR A 54 5.76 -0.83 8.61
N ASP A 55 4.65 -0.17 8.32
CA ASP A 55 3.41 -0.23 9.11
C ASP A 55 2.42 -1.26 8.57
N GLY A 56 2.47 -1.56 7.27
CA GLY A 56 1.52 -2.46 6.63
C GLY A 56 1.97 -2.97 5.27
N LEU A 57 1.43 -4.11 4.89
CA LEU A 57 1.64 -4.73 3.58
C LEU A 57 0.28 -4.96 2.92
N MET A 58 0.18 -4.60 1.65
CA MET A 58 -1.04 -4.78 0.87
C MET A 58 -0.72 -5.50 -0.43
N PHE A 59 -1.51 -6.52 -0.75
CA PHE A 59 -1.57 -7.08 -2.09
C PHE A 59 -2.91 -6.76 -2.74
N TYR A 60 -2.87 -6.41 -4.02
CA TYR A 60 -4.07 -6.06 -4.77
C TYR A 60 -4.33 -7.10 -5.84
N SER A 61 -5.56 -7.59 -5.89
CA SER A 61 -6.11 -8.31 -7.04
C SER A 61 -7.03 -7.36 -7.83
N ARG A 62 -7.78 -7.85 -8.82
CA ARG A 62 -8.71 -7.00 -9.56
C ARG A 62 -9.84 -6.46 -8.66
N TYR A 63 -10.32 -7.27 -7.71
CA TYR A 63 -11.51 -6.97 -6.91
C TYR A 63 -11.27 -6.91 -5.40
N TYR A 64 -10.10 -7.30 -4.93
CA TYR A 64 -9.81 -7.38 -3.50
C TYR A 64 -8.42 -6.84 -3.16
N THR A 65 -8.33 -6.20 -1.99
CA THR A 65 -7.10 -5.90 -1.28
C THR A 65 -6.93 -6.90 -0.16
N PHE A 66 -5.75 -7.49 -0.05
CA PHE A 66 -5.30 -8.28 1.09
C PHE A 66 -4.41 -7.38 1.93
N ALA A 67 -4.91 -6.90 3.06
CA ALA A 67 -4.22 -6.00 3.97
C ALA A 67 -3.67 -6.79 5.16
N ILE A 68 -2.37 -6.62 5.43
CA ILE A 68 -1.64 -7.22 6.53
C ILE A 68 -1.08 -6.07 7.37
N PRO A 69 -1.86 -5.55 8.34
CA PRO A 69 -1.40 -4.49 9.22
C PRO A 69 -0.27 -5.05 10.12
N TYR A 70 0.75 -4.23 10.39
CA TYR A 70 1.88 -4.62 11.23
C TYR A 70 2.55 -5.92 10.77
N PHE A 71 2.68 -6.14 9.45
CA PHE A 71 3.11 -7.41 8.86
C PHE A 71 4.48 -7.93 9.36
N LEU A 72 5.31 -7.09 9.97
CA LEU A 72 6.57 -7.53 10.58
C LEU A 72 6.35 -8.32 11.88
N THR A 73 5.21 -8.12 12.56
CA THR A 73 4.92 -8.70 13.88
C THR A 73 3.56 -9.41 13.96
N SER A 74 2.67 -9.20 13.00
CA SER A 74 1.37 -9.86 12.90
C SER A 74 1.33 -10.86 11.75
N GLU A 75 0.44 -11.84 11.86
CA GLU A 75 0.05 -12.82 10.83
C GLU A 75 -1.37 -12.58 10.29
N ASP A 76 -2.04 -11.51 10.75
CA ASP A 76 -3.44 -11.25 10.41
C ASP A 76 -3.57 -10.76 8.96
N ILE A 77 -4.48 -11.38 8.20
CA ILE A 77 -4.80 -10.98 6.84
C ILE A 77 -6.27 -10.56 6.79
N THR A 78 -6.50 -9.29 6.45
CA THR A 78 -7.84 -8.75 6.19
C THR A 78 -8.06 -8.69 4.68
N ILE A 79 -9.19 -9.23 4.21
CA ILE A 79 -9.56 -9.18 2.79
C ILE A 79 -10.67 -8.15 2.62
N LEU A 80 -10.39 -7.11 1.86
CA LEU A 80 -11.32 -6.00 1.59
C LEU A 80 -11.70 -6.02 0.12
N ALA A 81 -12.99 -5.98 -0.17
CA ALA A 81 -13.44 -5.89 -1.55
C ALA A 81 -13.44 -4.43 -2.03
N HIS A 82 -13.01 -4.21 -3.28
CA HIS A 82 -12.91 -2.86 -3.86
C HIS A 82 -14.26 -2.21 -4.13
N TYR A 83 -15.36 -2.96 -4.17
CA TYR A 83 -16.70 -2.41 -4.41
C TYR A 83 -17.25 -1.61 -3.23
N ASN A 84 -16.57 -1.60 -2.08
CA ASN A 84 -16.90 -0.70 -0.98
C ASN A 84 -16.57 0.73 -1.43
N LEU A 85 -17.63 1.51 -1.71
CA LEU A 85 -17.52 2.91 -2.06
C LEU A 85 -16.78 3.64 -0.94
N GLN A 86 -15.91 4.57 -1.31
CA GLN A 86 -15.29 5.49 -0.36
C GLN A 86 -15.99 6.83 -0.54
N ASP A 87 -16.53 7.39 0.55
CA ASP A 87 -17.26 8.66 0.50
C ASP A 87 -16.30 9.85 0.48
N GLU A 88 -15.12 9.70 1.09
CA GLU A 88 -14.07 10.70 1.10
C GLU A 88 -12.68 10.04 0.97
N ILE A 89 -11.80 10.72 0.22
CA ILE A 89 -10.35 10.51 0.27
C ILE A 89 -9.71 11.80 0.69
N ARG A 90 -8.91 11.74 1.75
CA ARG A 90 -8.04 12.83 2.16
C ARG A 90 -6.61 12.51 1.78
N ILE A 91 -6.00 13.40 1.00
CA ILE A 91 -4.59 13.27 0.62
C ILE A 91 -3.82 14.44 1.22
N THR A 92 -2.82 14.11 2.03
CA THR A 92 -1.89 15.09 2.61
C THR A 92 -0.49 14.83 2.05
N VAL A 93 0.18 15.88 1.59
CA VAL A 93 1.52 15.77 1.00
C VAL A 93 2.48 16.76 1.63
N LYS A 94 3.77 16.38 1.71
CA LYS A 94 4.86 17.27 2.11
C LYS A 94 6.03 17.08 1.15
N ASN A 95 6.55 18.18 0.60
CA ASN A 95 7.67 18.18 -0.35
C ASN A 95 7.51 17.18 -1.51
N PHE A 96 6.28 16.91 -1.95
CA PHE A 96 5.97 15.93 -2.98
C PHE A 96 5.16 16.57 -4.10
N ASP A 97 5.59 16.34 -5.34
CA ASP A 97 4.85 16.60 -6.57
C ASP A 97 4.37 15.24 -7.09
N PHE A 98 3.09 15.11 -7.47
CA PHE A 98 2.51 13.87 -8.02
C PHE A 98 3.25 13.30 -9.26
N ARG A 99 4.21 14.03 -9.82
CA ARG A 99 5.08 13.60 -10.92
C ARG A 99 6.53 13.34 -10.50
N LYS A 100 6.99 13.89 -9.37
CA LYS A 100 8.40 13.88 -8.97
C LYS A 100 8.57 13.78 -7.45
N THR A 101 9.54 12.98 -7.06
CA THR A 101 9.93 12.71 -5.67
C THR A 101 11.28 13.31 -5.38
N ASN A 102 11.49 13.67 -4.12
CA ASN A 102 12.80 13.96 -3.54
C ASN A 102 12.95 13.20 -2.22
N LYS A 103 14.11 13.34 -1.58
CA LYS A 103 14.46 12.64 -0.34
C LYS A 103 13.53 12.96 0.84
N ASP A 104 12.84 14.10 0.80
CA ASP A 104 11.97 14.62 1.85
C ASP A 104 10.48 14.51 1.50
N SER A 105 10.14 13.90 0.35
CA SER A 105 8.77 13.69 -0.08
C SER A 105 8.03 12.73 0.85
N LEU A 106 6.84 13.15 1.31
CA LEU A 106 5.91 12.34 2.08
C LEU A 106 4.50 12.47 1.51
N MET A 107 3.75 11.39 1.59
CA MET A 107 2.34 11.33 1.20
C MET A 107 1.57 10.46 2.18
N ASN A 108 0.48 10.99 2.71
CA ASN A 108 -0.49 10.25 3.51
C ASN A 108 -1.83 10.26 2.78
N VAL A 109 -2.51 9.13 2.78
CA VAL A 109 -3.86 8.98 2.24
C VAL A 109 -4.73 8.35 3.30
N GLU A 110 -5.86 8.98 3.58
CA GLU A 110 -6.91 8.43 4.42
C GLU A 110 -8.14 8.17 3.55
N LEU A 111 -8.70 6.97 3.68
CA LEU A 111 -9.95 6.57 3.04
C LEU A 111 -11.02 6.51 4.11
N SER A 112 -12.22 7.01 3.81
CA SER A 112 -13.36 6.92 4.71
C SER A 112 -14.65 6.53 4.00
N TYR A 113 -15.48 5.79 4.75
CA TYR A 113 -16.83 5.38 4.38
C TYR A 113 -17.74 5.64 5.57
N GLU A 114 -18.90 6.26 5.36
CA GLU A 114 -19.84 6.66 6.42
C GLU A 114 -19.15 7.44 7.56
N LYS A 115 -18.18 8.30 7.20
CA LYS A 115 -17.34 9.10 8.12
C LYS A 115 -16.41 8.30 9.04
N GLN A 116 -16.25 7.00 8.81
CA GLN A 116 -15.27 6.17 9.51
C GLN A 116 -14.04 5.94 8.63
N THR A 117 -12.85 6.07 9.20
CA THR A 117 -11.61 5.75 8.50
C THR A 117 -11.55 4.25 8.23
N THR A 118 -11.56 3.87 6.95
CA THR A 118 -11.51 2.47 6.51
C THR A 118 -10.11 2.03 6.08
N GLY A 119 -9.21 3.00 5.87
CA GLY A 119 -7.82 2.73 5.55
C GLY A 119 -6.95 3.97 5.64
N SER A 120 -5.67 3.77 5.95
CA SER A 120 -4.65 4.80 5.92
C SER A 120 -3.42 4.23 5.21
N TYR A 121 -2.76 5.06 4.40
CA TYR A 121 -1.57 4.69 3.66
C TYR A 121 -0.55 5.81 3.82
N LYS A 122 0.67 5.46 4.22
CA LYS A 122 1.80 6.38 4.27
C LYS A 122 2.86 5.92 3.28
N ALA A 123 3.49 6.90 2.66
CA ALA A 123 4.58 6.69 1.73
C ALA A 123 5.62 7.80 1.84
N SER A 124 6.87 7.44 1.61
CA SER A 124 8.01 8.34 1.52
C SER A 124 8.79 8.16 0.23
N GLN A 125 9.41 9.25 -0.23
CA GLN A 125 10.31 9.25 -1.39
C GLN A 125 9.64 8.61 -2.63
N GLU A 126 10.35 7.70 -3.33
CA GLU A 126 9.86 6.98 -4.51
C GLU A 126 8.56 6.20 -4.27
N ASN A 127 8.27 5.82 -3.03
CA ASN A 127 7.06 5.08 -2.71
C ASN A 127 5.80 5.94 -2.87
N CYS A 128 5.91 7.28 -2.77
CA CYS A 128 4.78 8.19 -3.02
C CYS A 128 4.23 8.03 -4.44
N ILE A 129 5.10 7.86 -5.45
CA ILE A 129 4.68 7.63 -6.83
C ILE A 129 3.96 6.29 -6.96
N HIS A 130 4.40 5.30 -6.21
CA HIS A 130 3.74 3.99 -6.20
C HIS A 130 2.37 4.08 -5.55
N LEU A 131 2.23 4.79 -4.43
CA LEU A 131 0.93 5.07 -3.81
C LEU A 131 -0.02 5.76 -4.79
N VAL A 132 0.43 6.76 -5.54
CA VAL A 132 -0.38 7.41 -6.59
C VAL A 132 -0.87 6.39 -7.64
N LYS A 133 -0.05 5.42 -8.04
CA LYS A 133 -0.48 4.35 -8.97
C LYS A 133 -1.56 3.48 -8.34
N ILE A 134 -1.37 3.08 -7.09
CA ILE A 134 -2.34 2.27 -6.34
C ILE A 134 -3.68 3.01 -6.24
N LEU A 135 -3.68 4.27 -5.83
CA LEU A 135 -4.91 5.08 -5.76
C LEU A 135 -5.62 5.15 -7.10
N ARG A 136 -4.89 5.45 -8.18
CA ARG A 136 -5.49 5.55 -9.53
C ARG A 136 -6.09 4.24 -10.02
N ARG A 137 -5.47 3.11 -9.66
CA ARG A 137 -5.85 1.79 -10.18
C ARG A 137 -6.95 1.12 -9.35
N TYR A 138 -6.86 1.22 -8.02
CA TYR A 138 -7.67 0.42 -7.11
C TYR A 138 -8.66 1.22 -6.27
N VAL A 139 -8.46 2.53 -6.12
CA VAL A 139 -9.35 3.38 -5.31
C VAL A 139 -10.21 4.28 -6.20
N LYS A 140 -9.61 5.01 -7.13
CA LYS A 140 -10.29 5.95 -8.04
C LYS A 140 -11.51 5.36 -8.75
N PRO A 141 -11.49 4.12 -9.28
CA PRO A 141 -12.67 3.56 -9.96
C PRO A 141 -13.91 3.43 -9.07
N TYR A 142 -13.74 3.51 -7.75
CA TYR A 142 -14.79 3.31 -6.75
C TYR A 142 -15.08 4.57 -5.94
N LEU A 143 -14.54 5.73 -6.35
CA LEU A 143 -14.86 7.03 -5.75
C LEU A 143 -16.16 7.65 -6.26
N TYR A 144 -16.69 7.14 -7.36
CA TYR A 144 -17.88 7.69 -8.01
C TYR A 144 -18.70 6.54 -8.60
N LYS A 145 -19.66 6.05 -7.84
CA LYS A 145 -20.93 5.57 -8.44
C LYS A 145 -22.00 6.57 -8.04
N THR A 146 -22.09 7.67 -8.78
CA THR A 146 -23.38 8.33 -8.99
C THR A 146 -24.25 7.46 -9.89
#